data_AF-A0A2M8RA57-F1
#
_entry.id   AF-A0A2M8RA57-F1
#
_cell.length_a   1.000
_cell.length_b   1.000
_cell.length_c   1.000
_cell.angle_alpha   90.00
_cell.angle_beta   90.00
_cell.angle_gamma   90.00
#
_symmetry.space_group_name_H-M   'P 1'
#
loop_
_entity.id
_entity.type
_entity.pdbx_description
1 polymer ?
#
loop_
_entity_poly.entity_id
_entity_poly.type
_entity_poly.pdbx_seq_one_letter_code
_entity_poly.pdbx_strand_id
1 'polypeptide(L)' 'MARRRTTEADADDLPRYFVWVRGLDGPEPQKWMTMDFGVGDWKRALVLAYLELPEDERHLSLSMLARRYPAPRNDLS' A
#
# COMPACT_ATOMS: atom_id res chain seq x y z
N MET A 1 5.29 29.17 -24.00
CA MET A 1 4.41 27.99 -23.90
C MET A 1 5.26 26.74 -24.06
N ALA A 2 5.32 25.87 -23.06
CA ALA A 2 5.84 24.50 -23.21
C ALA A 2 5.19 23.62 -22.13
N ARG A 3 4.04 23.06 -22.48
CA ARG A 3 3.31 22.07 -21.69
C ARG A 3 4.14 20.79 -21.71
N ARG A 4 4.98 20.57 -20.70
CA ARG A 4 5.69 19.30 -20.52
C ARG A 4 4.62 18.23 -20.28
N ARG A 5 4.51 17.28 -21.20
CA ARG A 5 3.72 16.07 -21.03
C ARG A 5 4.49 15.21 -20.03
N THR A 6 4.07 15.23 -18.78
CA THR A 6 4.55 14.34 -17.72
C THR A 6 3.38 13.43 -17.39
N THR A 7 3.11 12.38 -18.19
CA THR A 7 1.88 11.59 -17.96
C THR A 7 1.90 10.13 -18.44
N GLU A 8 3.06 9.50 -18.61
CA GLU A 8 3.09 8.04 -18.85
C GLU A 8 4.14 7.30 -18.02
N ALA A 9 5.27 7.92 -17.66
CA ALA A 9 6.31 7.27 -16.85
C ALA A 9 6.02 7.24 -15.34
N ASP A 10 5.12 8.09 -14.83
CA ASP A 10 4.84 8.18 -13.40
C ASP A 10 3.94 7.04 -12.90
N ALA A 11 3.09 6.46 -13.75
CA ALA A 11 2.12 5.43 -13.34
C ALA A 11 2.79 4.09 -12.98
N ASP A 12 3.94 3.80 -13.59
CA ASP A 12 4.72 2.57 -13.36
C ASP A 12 5.56 2.63 -12.08
N ASP A 13 5.92 3.84 -11.62
CA ASP A 13 6.69 4.10 -10.40
C ASP A 13 5.81 4.28 -9.14
N LEU A 14 4.48 4.13 -9.27
CA LEU A 14 3.59 4.24 -8.13
C LEU A 14 3.39 2.91 -7.40
N PRO A 15 3.20 2.94 -6.07
CA PRO A 15 2.93 1.74 -5.29
C PRO A 15 1.69 1.02 -5.81
N ARG A 16 1.89 -0.24 -6.20
CA ARG A 16 0.83 -1.10 -6.73
C ARG A 16 0.01 -1.79 -5.64
N TYR A 17 0.51 -1.82 -4.42
CA TYR A 17 -0.15 -2.53 -3.31
C TYR A 17 -0.35 -1.62 -2.11
N PHE A 18 -1.52 -1.73 -1.50
CA PHE A 18 -1.82 -1.23 -0.17
C PHE A 18 -1.79 -2.42 0.79
N VAL A 19 -1.04 -2.29 1.88
CA VAL A 19 -0.75 -3.41 2.78
C VAL A 19 -0.98 -2.95 4.22
N TRP A 20 -1.75 -3.72 4.97
CA TRP A 20 -1.82 -3.60 6.42
C TRP A 20 -0.77 -4.53 7.02
N VAL A 21 0.14 -3.97 7.80
CA VAL A 21 1.12 -4.74 8.56
C VAL A 21 0.84 -4.66 10.05
N ARG A 22 1.32 -5.64 10.81
CA ARG A 22 1.30 -5.62 12.26
C ARG A 22 2.34 -4.62 12.77
N GLY A 23 1.86 -3.47 13.23
CA GLY A 23 2.65 -2.47 13.95
C GLY A 23 2.64 -2.72 15.45
N LEU A 24 3.37 -1.88 16.19
CA LEU A 24 3.47 -1.97 17.66
C LEU A 24 2.18 -1.51 18.33
N ASP A 25 1.53 -0.47 17.81
CA ASP A 25 0.31 0.14 18.34
C ASP A 25 -0.98 -0.36 17.65
N GLY A 26 -0.84 -1.31 16.72
CA GLY A 26 -1.95 -1.87 15.95
C GLY A 26 -1.58 -2.05 14.47
N PRO A 27 -2.56 -2.41 13.63
CA PRO A 27 -2.35 -2.48 12.19
C PRO A 27 -1.89 -1.14 11.63
N GLU A 28 -0.82 -1.15 10.84
CA GLU A 28 -0.25 0.04 10.20
C GLU A 28 -0.42 -0.03 8.67
N PRO A 29 -0.93 1.03 8.02
CA PRO A 29 -1.12 1.05 6.58
C PRO A 29 0.19 1.39 5.86
N GLN A 30 0.52 0.63 4.83
CA GLN A 30 1.71 0.80 3.99
C GLN A 30 1.39 0.69 2.50
N LYS A 31 2.33 1.16 1.67
CA LYS A 31 2.25 1.13 0.21
C LYS A 31 3.50 0.50 -0.37
N TRP A 32 3.35 -0.55 -1.16
CA TRP A 32 4.47 -1.31 -1.72
C TRP A 32 4.39 -1.35 -3.25
N MET A 33 5.55 -1.31 -3.91
CA MET A 33 5.66 -1.38 -5.38
C MET A 33 5.40 -2.79 -5.92
N THR A 34 5.85 -3.77 -5.16
CA THR A 34 5.79 -5.19 -5.47
C THR A 34 5.54 -5.95 -4.17
N MET A 35 4.92 -7.13 -4.26
CA MET A 35 4.83 -8.06 -3.14
C MET A 35 6.15 -8.81 -2.88
N ASP A 36 7.25 -8.35 -3.47
CA ASP A 36 8.59 -8.84 -3.13
C ASP A 36 8.94 -8.32 -1.73
N PHE A 37 8.80 -9.19 -0.74
CA PHE A 37 8.92 -8.87 0.69
C PHE A 37 10.37 -8.50 1.11
N GLY A 38 11.32 -8.42 0.17
CA GLY A 38 12.74 -8.18 0.43
C GLY A 38 13.40 -9.32 1.22
N VAL A 39 14.73 -9.25 1.36
CA VAL A 39 15.57 -10.31 1.96
C VAL A 39 15.03 -10.75 3.32
N GLY A 40 14.53 -11.99 3.38
CA GLY A 40 14.32 -12.74 4.61
C GLY A 40 12.88 -12.92 5.07
N ASP A 41 11.84 -12.81 4.22
CA ASP A 41 10.42 -13.20 4.44
C ASP A 41 9.72 -12.66 5.72
N TRP A 42 10.43 -11.96 6.59
CA TRP A 42 9.98 -11.55 7.92
C TRP A 42 8.91 -10.47 7.82
N LYS A 43 8.95 -9.64 6.77
CA LYS A 43 7.87 -8.70 6.45
C LYS A 43 6.57 -9.39 6.07
N ARG A 44 6.65 -10.55 5.40
CA ARG A 44 5.46 -11.34 5.04
C ARG A 44 4.72 -11.83 6.28
N ALA A 45 5.47 -12.24 7.30
CA ALA A 45 4.91 -12.65 8.59
C ALA A 45 4.19 -11.51 9.34
N LEU A 46 4.48 -10.24 8.99
CA LEU A 46 3.81 -9.08 9.56
C LEU A 46 2.62 -8.61 8.72
N VAL A 47 2.44 -9.08 7.49
CA VAL A 47 1.29 -8.68 6.67
C VAL A 47 0.00 -9.29 7.21
N LEU A 48 -0.93 -8.42 7.57
CA LEU A 48 -2.27 -8.77 8.03
C LEU A 48 -3.26 -8.85 6.87
N ALA A 49 -3.17 -7.91 5.92
CA ALA A 49 -3.98 -7.88 4.71
C ALA A 49 -3.26 -7.10 3.61
N TYR A 50 -3.56 -7.40 2.36
CA TYR A 50 -3.08 -6.63 1.21
C TYR A 50 -4.18 -6.45 0.18
N LEU A 51 -4.07 -5.37 -0.59
CA LEU A 51 -4.94 -5.02 -1.70
C LEU A 51 -4.08 -4.51 -2.84
N GLU A 52 -4.34 -4.98 -4.06
CA GLU A 52 -3.79 -4.38 -5.27
C GLU A 52 -4.54 -3.08 -5.58
N LEU A 53 -3.81 -1.98 -5.70
CA LEU A 53 -4.36 -0.66 -5.95
C LEU A 53 -4.63 -0.48 -7.45
N PRO A 54 -5.89 -0.18 -7.84
CA PRO A 54 -6.18 0.27 -9.20
C PRO A 54 -5.46 1.60 -9.46
N GLU A 55 -5.17 1.88 -10.72
CA GLU A 55 -4.33 3.04 -11.13
C GLU A 55 -4.82 4.37 -10.53
N ASP A 56 -6.14 4.58 -10.51
CA ASP A 56 -6.77 5.77 -9.93
C ASP A 56 -6.50 5.95 -8.43
N GLU A 57 -6.23 4.86 -7.71
CA GLU A 57 -6.03 4.84 -6.27
C GLU A 57 -4.56 4.85 -5.85
N ARG A 58 -3.64 4.55 -6.77
CA ARG A 58 -2.20 4.53 -6.50
C ARG A 58 -1.67 5.90 -6.03
N HIS A 59 -2.33 6.99 -6.42
CA HIS A 59 -1.99 8.35 -5.99
C HIS A 59 -2.57 8.75 -4.63
N LEU A 60 -3.56 7.99 -4.09
CA LEU A 60 -4.23 8.36 -2.84
C LEU A 60 -3.31 8.27 -1.64
N SER A 61 -3.47 9.14 -0.63
CA SER A 61 -2.66 9.04 0.59
C SER A 61 -3.03 7.79 1.41
N LEU A 62 -2.11 7.32 2.26
CA LEU A 62 -2.35 6.16 3.14
C LEU A 62 -3.59 6.37 4.02
N SER A 63 -3.83 7.58 4.52
CA SER A 63 -5.02 7.88 5.34
C SER A 63 -6.33 7.77 4.54
N MET A 64 -6.33 8.17 3.27
CA MET A 64 -7.49 7.99 2.40
C MET A 64 -7.74 6.51 2.10
N LEU A 65 -6.68 5.76 1.80
CA LEU A 65 -6.76 4.31 1.59
C LEU A 65 -7.23 3.59 2.84
N ALA A 66 -6.70 3.92 4.03
CA ALA A 66 -7.11 3.33 5.30
C ALA A 66 -8.57 3.64 5.67
N ARG A 67 -9.12 4.77 5.22
CA ARG A 67 -10.55 5.08 5.37
C ARG A 67 -11.43 4.26 4.43
N ARG A 68 -10.94 3.97 3.21
CA ARG A 68 -11.66 3.20 2.21
C ARG A 68 -11.58 1.69 2.44
N TYR A 69 -10.42 1.24 2.92
CA TYR A 69 -10.06 -0.14 3.22
C TYR A 69 -9.59 -0.21 4.68
N PRO A 70 -10.54 -0.28 5.63
CA PRO A 70 -10.20 -0.31 7.04
C PRO A 70 -9.34 -1.53 7.38
N ALA A 71 -8.52 -1.40 8.41
CA ALA A 71 -7.69 -2.49 8.90
C ALA A 71 -8.54 -3.73 9.22
N PRO A 72 -8.05 -4.95 8.94
CA PRO A 72 -8.68 -6.15 9.44
C PRO A 72 -8.78 -6.04 10.96
N ARG A 73 -9.99 -6.23 11.49
CA ARG A 73 -10.20 -6.32 12.93
C ARG A 73 -9.49 -7.59 13.36
N ASN A 74 -8.34 -7.43 14.01
CA ASN A 74 -7.70 -8.53 14.70
C ASN A 74 -8.58 -8.78 15.92
N ASP A 75 -9.64 -9.59 15.74
CA ASP A 75 -10.48 -10.08 16.82
C ASP A 75 -9.58 -11.00 17.67
N LEU A 76 -8.80 -10.39 18.57
CA LEU A 76 -8.15 -11.09 19.67
C LEU A 76 -9.26 -11.40 20.67
N SER A 77 -10.06 -12.43 20.37
CA SER A 77 -10.82 -13.18 21.37
C SER A 77 -9.91 -14.19 22.04
#